data_AF-A0A378PHC4-F1
#
_entry.id   AF-A0A378PHC4-F1
#
_cell.length_a   1.000
_cell.length_b   1.000
_cell.length_c   1.000
_cell.angle_alpha   90.00
_cell.angle_beta   90.00
_cell.angle_gamma   90.00
#
_symmetry.space_group_name_H-M   'P 1'
#
loop_
_entity.id
_entity.type
_entity.pdbx_description
1 polymer ?
#
loop_
_entity_poly.entity_id
_entity_poly.type
_entity_poly.pdbx_seq_one_letter_code
_entity_poly.pdbx_strand_id
1 'polypeptide(L)'
;MTFIPKKLTIATKGIIKSNPLLHIALNADLYHNDAQADAVFVWGQKPSSLKAKKFAKENNLPLITVEDGFLRSLSAGTDTVVASFIADDLGVYFDLTLPNRLQHLIFECMSHWDDHKQNYAHSLIDKIITHRLSKYNESQDAPNLTRISGNDRMYVLIIDQVAGDASIQGAGANKESFLAMLTHARSQYPDANIWIKAHPAGKGYFSQNDIEQPFTLPRNAIPSYCLSR
;
A
#
# COMPACT_ATOMS: atom_id res chain seq x y z
N MET A 1 2.50 -2.25 24.71
CA MET A 1 3.56 -1.23 24.82
C MET A 1 4.00 -0.85 23.43
N THR A 2 4.06 0.42 23.08
CA THR A 2 4.56 0.87 21.77
C THR A 2 6.05 0.61 21.70
N PHE A 3 6.48 -0.21 20.74
CA PHE A 3 7.90 -0.51 20.49
C PHE A 3 8.68 0.69 19.95
N ILE A 4 7.98 1.76 19.56
CA ILE A 4 8.57 2.97 19.01
C ILE A 4 9.26 3.76 20.13
N PRO A 5 10.58 3.99 20.06
CA PRO A 5 11.31 4.81 21.01
C PRO A 5 10.87 6.27 21.00
N LYS A 6 11.18 6.99 22.08
CA LYS A 6 10.83 8.41 22.21
C LYS A 6 11.74 9.32 21.42
N LYS A 7 13.02 8.97 21.26
CA LYS A 7 14.00 9.79 20.54
C LYS A 7 14.37 9.14 19.22
N LEU A 8 13.86 9.68 18.11
CA LEU A 8 14.10 9.16 16.76
C LEU A 8 14.97 10.12 15.95
N THR A 9 15.76 9.61 15.02
CA THR A 9 16.55 10.43 14.10
C THR A 9 16.26 10.07 12.64
N ILE A 10 16.18 11.06 11.76
CA ILE A 10 16.09 10.86 10.30
C ILE A 10 17.41 11.23 9.63
N ALA A 11 17.74 10.50 8.57
CA ALA A 11 18.88 10.84 7.70
C ALA A 11 18.52 11.80 6.56
N THR A 12 17.23 12.11 6.36
CA THR A 12 16.76 13.02 5.30
C THR A 12 15.62 13.92 5.79
N LYS A 13 15.75 15.23 5.61
CA LYS A 13 14.73 16.22 6.04
C LYS A 13 13.39 16.14 5.29
N GLY A 14 13.36 15.49 4.13
CA GLY A 14 12.16 15.39 3.29
C GLY A 14 10.99 14.69 3.98
N ILE A 15 11.29 13.74 4.87
CA ILE A 15 10.29 12.98 5.64
C ILE A 15 9.48 13.91 6.55
N ILE A 16 10.14 14.76 7.34
CA ILE A 16 9.46 15.72 8.23
C ILE A 16 8.65 16.72 7.41
N LYS A 17 9.24 17.27 6.34
CA LYS A 17 8.57 18.27 5.50
C LYS A 17 7.28 17.76 4.87
N SER A 18 7.26 16.48 4.48
CA SER A 18 6.11 15.87 3.81
C SER A 18 5.06 15.33 4.79
N ASN A 19 5.41 15.17 6.07
CA ASN A 19 4.56 14.55 7.09
C ASN A 19 4.63 15.33 8.41
N PRO A 20 4.04 16.53 8.50
CA PRO A 20 4.16 17.39 9.68
C PRO A 20 3.60 16.76 10.96
N LEU A 21 2.58 15.89 10.86
CA LEU A 21 1.96 15.21 12.01
C LEU A 21 2.65 13.92 12.42
N LEU A 22 3.74 13.53 11.76
CA LEU A 22 4.38 12.22 11.98
C LEU A 22 4.88 12.04 13.42
N HIS A 23 5.50 13.06 14.00
CA HIS A 23 5.96 13.04 15.40
C HIS A 23 4.80 12.82 16.40
N ILE A 24 3.62 13.39 16.12
CA ILE A 24 2.41 13.20 16.92
C ILE A 24 1.90 11.77 16.78
N ALA A 25 1.79 11.28 15.54
CA ALA A 25 1.29 9.94 15.25
C ALA A 25 2.16 8.84 15.86
N LEU A 26 3.48 9.04 15.88
CA LEU A 26 4.43 8.11 16.49
C LEU A 26 4.61 8.32 17.99
N ASN A 27 4.10 9.43 18.53
CA ASN A 27 4.34 9.87 19.91
C ASN A 27 5.84 9.88 20.26
N ALA A 28 6.65 10.46 19.36
CA ALA A 28 8.11 10.46 19.42
C ALA A 28 8.71 11.76 18.84
N ASP A 29 9.84 12.18 19.40
CA ASP A 29 10.60 13.34 18.96
C ASP A 29 11.50 12.98 17.77
N LEU A 30 11.48 13.81 16.73
CA LEU A 30 12.24 13.60 15.49
C LEU A 30 13.40 14.59 15.37
N TYR A 31 14.62 14.05 15.41
CA TYR A 31 15.87 14.78 15.19
C TYR A 31 16.46 14.48 13.81
N HIS A 32 17.46 15.24 13.39
CA HIS A 32 18.12 15.05 12.10
C HIS A 32 19.60 14.76 12.29
N ASN A 33 20.06 13.59 11.83
CA ASN A 33 21.44 13.09 11.99
C ASN A 33 21.94 13.11 13.45
N ASP A 34 21.06 12.93 14.44
CA ASP A 34 21.45 12.78 15.83
C ASP A 34 21.89 11.33 16.11
N ALA A 35 23.19 11.14 16.38
CA ALA A 35 23.77 9.84 16.74
C ALA A 35 23.41 9.38 18.16
N GLN A 36 22.88 10.28 18.99
CA GLN A 36 22.41 10.01 20.36
C GLN A 36 20.90 9.71 20.39
N ALA A 37 20.27 9.44 19.25
CA ALA A 37 18.88 8.98 19.20
C ALA A 37 18.79 7.48 19.52
N ASP A 38 17.60 7.01 19.85
CA ASP A 38 17.35 5.61 20.21
C ASP A 38 17.18 4.72 18.96
N ALA A 39 16.72 5.29 17.85
CA ALA A 39 16.54 4.59 16.58
C ALA A 39 16.59 5.53 15.37
N VAL A 40 16.95 4.97 14.22
CA VAL A 40 16.90 5.65 12.93
C VAL A 40 15.59 5.36 12.23
N PHE A 41 14.94 6.43 11.83
CA PHE A 41 13.66 6.41 11.17
C PHE A 41 13.85 6.51 9.65
N VAL A 42 13.22 5.59 8.91
CA VAL A 42 13.33 5.48 7.45
C VAL A 42 11.97 5.35 6.79
N TRP A 43 11.77 6.02 5.65
CA TRP A 43 10.54 5.88 4.87
C TRP A 43 10.69 4.80 3.79
N GLY A 44 10.02 3.66 3.99
CA GLY A 44 9.97 2.56 3.05
C GLY A 44 11.34 2.08 2.54
N GLN A 45 11.33 1.59 1.31
CA GLN A 45 12.50 1.09 0.57
C GLN A 45 12.95 2.06 -0.55
N LYS A 46 12.60 3.34 -0.47
CA LYS A 46 13.01 4.36 -1.47
C LYS A 46 14.54 4.47 -1.56
N PRO A 47 15.15 4.96 -2.64
CA PRO A 47 16.61 5.17 -2.71
C PRO A 47 17.17 6.03 -1.56
N SER A 48 16.37 6.95 -1.02
CA SER A 48 16.70 7.73 0.17
C SER A 48 16.91 6.88 1.43
N SER A 49 16.30 5.69 1.50
CA SER A 49 16.48 4.74 2.61
C SER A 49 17.93 4.29 2.76
N LEU A 50 18.74 4.28 1.69
CA LEU A 50 20.14 3.89 1.75
C LEU A 50 20.96 4.80 2.68
N LYS A 51 20.65 6.10 2.72
CA LYS A 51 21.31 7.04 3.64
C LYS A 51 20.95 6.76 5.09
N ALA A 52 19.68 6.45 5.36
CA ALA A 52 19.22 6.10 6.69
C ALA A 52 19.82 4.77 7.17
N LYS A 53 19.80 3.73 6.31
CA LYS A 53 20.42 2.43 6.59
C LYS A 53 21.92 2.55 6.86
N LYS A 54 22.63 3.37 6.07
CA LYS A 54 24.06 3.65 6.28
C LYS A 54 24.29 4.34 7.63
N PHE A 55 23.55 5.40 7.93
CA PHE A 55 23.67 6.14 9.20
C PHE A 55 23.39 5.24 10.41
N ALA A 56 22.34 4.41 10.33
CA ALA A 56 22.00 3.44 11.37
C ALA A 56 23.14 2.46 11.64
N LYS A 57 23.73 1.91 10.58
CA LYS A 57 24.86 0.99 10.67
C LYS A 57 26.10 1.66 11.28
N GLU A 58 26.44 2.87 10.85
CA GLU A 58 27.61 3.62 11.34
C GLU A 58 27.50 4.00 12.82
N ASN A 59 26.29 4.22 13.32
CA ASN A 59 26.03 4.63 14.71
C ASN A 59 25.47 3.50 15.59
N ASN A 60 25.41 2.27 15.07
CA ASN A 60 24.85 1.10 15.77
C ASN A 60 23.44 1.34 16.34
N LEU A 61 22.58 1.98 15.54
CA LEU A 61 21.19 2.27 15.91
C LEU A 61 20.22 1.32 15.19
N PRO A 62 19.14 0.87 15.85
CA PRO A 62 18.09 0.11 15.20
C PRO A 62 17.35 0.96 14.15
N LEU A 63 16.73 0.29 13.17
CA LEU A 63 15.93 0.92 12.13
C LEU A 63 14.44 0.74 12.40
N ILE A 64 13.68 1.81 12.19
CA ILE A 64 12.21 1.76 12.13
C ILE A 64 11.78 2.25 10.76
N THR A 65 11.21 1.34 9.98
CA THR A 65 10.64 1.66 8.68
C THR A 65 9.21 2.15 8.86
N VAL A 66 8.87 3.24 8.19
CA VAL A 66 7.51 3.76 8.11
C VAL A 66 7.02 3.86 6.69
N GLU A 67 5.73 3.61 6.54
CA GLU A 67 4.97 3.84 5.33
C GLU A 67 3.63 4.51 5.64
N ASP A 68 2.97 4.97 4.57
CA ASP A 68 1.56 5.35 4.64
C ASP A 68 0.72 4.18 5.21
N GLY A 69 -0.22 4.49 6.10
CA GLY A 69 -1.18 3.50 6.55
C GLY A 69 -2.17 3.07 5.46
N PHE A 70 -2.86 1.95 5.69
CA PHE A 70 -3.82 1.39 4.74
C PHE A 70 -5.03 2.31 4.50
N LEU A 71 -5.40 3.13 5.48
CA LEU A 71 -6.36 4.23 5.35
C LEU A 71 -5.59 5.55 5.51
N ARG A 72 -5.09 6.10 4.40
CA ARG A 72 -4.10 7.18 4.44
C ARG A 72 -4.73 8.56 4.53
N SER A 73 -5.58 8.93 3.60
CA SER A 73 -6.00 10.34 3.46
C SER A 73 -7.26 10.51 2.61
N LEU A 74 -7.78 11.74 2.55
CA LEU A 74 -8.83 12.10 1.60
C LEU A 74 -8.29 12.04 0.17
N SER A 75 -7.21 12.73 -0.16
CA SER A 75 -6.65 12.77 -1.52
C SER A 75 -5.36 11.98 -1.67
N ALA A 76 -5.00 11.64 -2.91
CA ALA A 76 -3.71 11.00 -3.22
C ALA A 76 -2.53 11.98 -3.29
N GLY A 77 -2.81 13.29 -3.22
CA GLY A 77 -1.81 14.35 -3.33
C GLY A 77 -0.90 14.47 -2.10
N THR A 78 0.09 15.37 -2.22
CA THR A 78 0.98 15.78 -1.12
C THR A 78 0.35 16.81 -0.19
N ASP A 79 -0.68 17.52 -0.66
CA ASP A 79 -1.35 18.62 0.07
C ASP A 79 -2.50 18.10 0.94
N THR A 80 -2.34 16.90 1.50
CA THR A 80 -3.36 16.23 2.31
C THR A 80 -2.78 15.80 3.64
N VAL A 81 -3.63 15.77 4.66
CA VAL A 81 -3.25 15.28 5.98
C VAL A 81 -3.31 13.76 5.97
N VAL A 82 -2.19 13.13 6.31
CA VAL A 82 -2.11 11.67 6.49
C VAL A 82 -2.70 11.31 7.85
N ALA A 83 -3.74 10.46 7.82
CA ALA A 83 -4.52 10.02 8.97
C ALA A 83 -3.93 8.80 9.67
N SER A 84 -3.13 7.99 8.98
CA SER A 84 -2.50 6.82 9.58
C SER A 84 -1.16 6.48 8.94
N PHE A 85 -0.29 5.84 9.72
CA PHE A 85 1.03 5.38 9.33
C PHE A 85 1.22 3.94 9.78
N ILE A 86 2.05 3.19 9.04
CA ILE A 86 2.57 1.90 9.48
C ILE A 86 3.97 2.14 10.00
N ALA A 87 4.30 1.54 11.15
CA ALA A 87 5.66 1.48 11.68
C ALA A 87 6.08 0.02 11.84
N ASP A 88 7.30 -0.29 11.43
CA ASP A 88 7.85 -1.63 11.39
C ASP A 88 9.34 -1.59 11.79
N ASP A 89 9.65 -2.20 12.93
CA ASP A 89 11.01 -2.32 13.48
C ASP A 89 11.72 -3.61 13.06
N LEU A 90 11.07 -4.44 12.23
CA LEU A 90 11.65 -5.70 11.71
C LEU A 90 11.96 -5.60 10.21
N GLY A 91 11.09 -4.94 9.46
CA GLY A 91 11.18 -4.84 8.01
C GLY A 91 10.18 -3.84 7.44
N VAL A 92 9.34 -4.29 6.52
CA VAL A 92 8.19 -3.54 5.99
C VAL A 92 7.18 -4.53 5.41
N TYR A 93 5.88 -4.27 5.58
CA TYR A 93 4.80 -5.24 5.32
C TYR A 93 4.78 -5.87 3.92
N PHE A 94 5.27 -5.15 2.89
CA PHE A 94 5.26 -5.63 1.51
C PHE A 94 6.52 -6.41 1.12
N ASP A 95 7.55 -6.37 1.96
CA ASP A 95 8.81 -7.07 1.71
C ASP A 95 8.74 -8.45 2.37
N LEU A 96 8.73 -9.49 1.54
CA LEU A 96 8.66 -10.87 1.96
C LEU A 96 10.04 -11.51 2.08
N THR A 97 11.11 -10.77 1.79
CA THR A 97 12.49 -11.28 1.86
C THR A 97 13.03 -11.35 3.29
N LEU A 98 12.41 -10.63 4.22
CA LEU A 98 12.76 -10.57 5.64
C LEU A 98 11.48 -10.62 6.50
N PRO A 99 11.58 -11.03 7.78
CA PRO A 99 10.47 -10.90 8.72
C PRO A 99 9.98 -9.46 8.82
N ASN A 100 8.67 -9.26 8.94
CA ASN A 100 8.08 -7.95 9.14
C ASN A 100 7.07 -7.94 10.29
N ARG A 101 6.83 -6.76 10.86
CA ARG A 101 5.97 -6.60 12.05
C ARG A 101 4.54 -7.07 11.77
N LEU A 102 4.01 -6.86 10.56
CA LEU A 102 2.67 -7.30 10.20
C LEU A 102 2.54 -8.84 10.23
N GLN A 103 3.53 -9.58 9.70
CA GLN A 103 3.55 -11.05 9.78
C GLN A 103 3.53 -11.54 11.23
N HIS A 104 4.34 -10.92 12.10
CA HIS A 104 4.35 -11.24 13.53
C HIS A 104 2.99 -10.97 14.19
N LEU A 105 2.38 -9.81 13.90
CA LEU A 105 1.06 -9.44 14.44
C LEU A 105 -0.04 -10.38 13.95
N ILE A 106 0.01 -10.83 12.69
CA ILE A 106 -0.93 -11.83 12.17
C ILE A 106 -0.77 -13.14 12.93
N PHE A 107 0.46 -13.64 13.11
CA PHE A 107 0.70 -14.90 13.81
C PHE A 107 0.27 -14.85 15.28
N GLU A 108 0.59 -13.76 15.98
CA GLU A 108 0.17 -13.53 17.37
C GLU A 108 -1.36 -13.47 17.49
N CYS A 109 -2.01 -12.73 16.57
CA CYS A 109 -3.47 -12.60 16.53
C CYS A 109 -4.13 -13.96 16.29
N MET A 110 -3.62 -14.76 15.36
CA MET A 110 -4.14 -16.11 15.05
C MET A 110 -3.99 -17.06 16.24
N SER A 111 -2.88 -16.99 16.98
CA SER A 111 -2.62 -17.84 18.15
C SER A 111 -3.61 -17.61 19.30
N HIS A 112 -4.26 -16.46 19.30
CA HIS A 112 -5.26 -16.07 20.30
C HIS A 112 -6.60 -15.69 19.64
N TRP A 113 -6.90 -16.26 18.48
CA TRP A 113 -8.14 -15.94 17.76
C TRP A 113 -9.37 -16.39 18.55
N ASP A 114 -10.38 -15.51 18.64
CA ASP A 114 -11.63 -15.76 19.37
C ASP A 114 -12.81 -15.04 18.70
N ASP A 115 -14.03 -15.37 19.13
CA ASP A 115 -15.27 -14.78 18.58
C ASP A 115 -15.33 -13.26 18.74
N HIS A 116 -14.73 -12.72 19.80
CA HIS A 116 -14.71 -11.27 20.02
C HIS A 116 -13.85 -10.57 18.96
N LYS A 117 -12.64 -11.09 18.67
CA LYS A 117 -11.77 -10.58 17.61
C LYS A 117 -12.42 -10.73 16.23
N GLN A 118 -13.09 -11.86 15.99
CA GLN A 118 -13.79 -12.07 14.73
C GLN A 118 -14.93 -11.08 14.52
N ASN A 119 -15.79 -10.89 15.52
CA ASN A 119 -16.88 -9.92 15.47
C ASN A 119 -16.37 -8.48 15.35
N TYR A 120 -15.29 -8.14 16.03
CA TYR A 120 -14.65 -6.83 15.92
C TYR A 120 -14.08 -6.60 14.51
N ALA A 121 -13.38 -7.59 13.94
CA ALA A 121 -12.85 -7.52 12.58
C ALA A 121 -13.97 -7.36 11.54
N HIS A 122 -15.06 -8.12 11.66
CA HIS A 122 -16.24 -7.94 10.80
C HIS A 122 -16.84 -6.54 10.93
N SER A 123 -17.00 -6.02 12.15
CA SER A 123 -17.51 -4.65 12.36
C SER A 123 -16.64 -3.58 11.68
N LEU A 124 -15.32 -3.76 11.67
CA LEU A 124 -14.39 -2.85 10.98
C LEU A 124 -14.49 -2.98 9.46
N ILE A 125 -14.57 -4.21 8.94
CA ILE A 125 -14.76 -4.48 7.51
C ILE A 125 -16.07 -3.87 7.03
N ASP A 126 -17.17 -4.05 7.78
CA ASP A 126 -18.48 -3.49 7.48
C ASP A 126 -18.45 -1.97 7.42
N LYS A 127 -17.72 -1.31 8.33
CA LYS A 127 -17.53 0.14 8.29
C LYS A 127 -16.74 0.58 7.05
N ILE A 128 -15.66 -0.12 6.72
CA ILE A 128 -14.86 0.16 5.51
C ILE A 128 -15.73 0.05 4.25
N ILE A 129 -16.52 -1.02 4.13
CA ILE A 129 -17.40 -1.26 2.98
C ILE A 129 -18.55 -0.25 2.94
N THR A 130 -19.27 -0.05 4.05
CA THR A 130 -20.44 0.84 4.14
C THR A 130 -20.06 2.28 3.80
N HIS A 131 -18.92 2.74 4.31
CA HIS A 131 -18.42 4.09 4.06
C HIS A 131 -17.52 4.18 2.82
N ARG A 132 -17.36 3.07 2.07
CA ARG A 132 -16.56 2.99 0.83
C ARG A 132 -15.13 3.50 1.00
N LEU A 133 -14.55 3.25 2.17
CA LEU A 133 -13.22 3.71 2.52
C LEU A 133 -12.14 2.94 1.74
N SER A 134 -11.11 3.66 1.32
CA SER A 134 -9.92 3.11 0.66
C SER A 134 -8.67 3.86 1.13
N LYS A 135 -7.50 3.57 0.54
CA LYS A 135 -6.25 4.28 0.88
C LYS A 135 -6.39 5.78 0.65
N TYR A 136 -7.03 6.15 -0.45
CA TYR A 136 -7.40 7.52 -0.80
C TYR A 136 -8.91 7.58 -1.00
N ASN A 137 -9.56 8.62 -0.48
CA ASN A 137 -11.01 8.72 -0.33
C ASN A 137 -11.61 9.91 -1.11
N GLU A 138 -10.93 10.34 -2.17
CA GLU A 138 -11.46 11.21 -3.22
C GLU A 138 -12.30 10.34 -4.16
N SER A 139 -13.54 10.08 -3.78
CA SER A 139 -14.40 9.18 -4.53
C SER A 139 -15.04 9.86 -5.74
N GLN A 140 -14.94 9.20 -6.90
CA GLN A 140 -15.86 9.34 -8.04
C GLN A 140 -16.53 7.99 -8.24
N ASP A 141 -17.78 7.97 -8.71
CA ASP A 141 -18.48 6.71 -8.96
C ASP A 141 -17.79 5.93 -10.10
N ALA A 142 -17.72 4.61 -9.94
CA ALA A 142 -17.24 3.73 -10.99
C ALA A 142 -18.18 3.81 -12.22
N PRO A 143 -17.65 3.77 -13.44
CA PRO A 143 -18.50 3.75 -14.62
C PRO A 143 -19.28 2.43 -14.69
N ASN A 144 -20.46 2.47 -15.31
CA ASN A 144 -21.27 1.28 -15.55
C ASN A 144 -20.58 0.39 -16.61
N LEU A 145 -19.93 -0.69 -16.14
CA LEU A 145 -19.16 -1.59 -16.99
C LEU A 145 -20.05 -2.32 -18.01
N THR A 146 -21.27 -2.68 -17.66
CA THR A 146 -22.26 -3.32 -18.56
C THR A 146 -22.62 -2.43 -19.73
N ARG A 147 -22.84 -1.14 -19.45
CA ARG A 147 -23.12 -0.14 -20.49
C ARG A 147 -21.92 0.05 -21.41
N ILE A 148 -20.69 0.01 -20.88
CA ILE A 148 -19.48 0.15 -21.68
C ILE A 148 -19.20 -1.11 -22.51
N SER A 149 -19.36 -2.30 -21.91
CA SER A 149 -19.13 -3.57 -22.60
C SER A 149 -20.21 -3.89 -23.64
N GLY A 150 -21.41 -3.32 -23.50
CA GLY A 150 -22.55 -3.62 -24.36
C GLY A 150 -23.02 -5.07 -24.24
N ASN A 151 -22.64 -5.76 -23.16
CA ASN A 151 -22.94 -7.16 -22.93
C ASN A 151 -22.90 -7.52 -21.44
N ASP A 152 -23.58 -8.62 -21.09
CA ASP A 152 -23.71 -9.13 -19.73
C ASP A 152 -22.73 -10.27 -19.41
N ARG A 153 -21.62 -10.39 -20.15
CA ARG A 153 -20.60 -11.41 -19.87
C ARG A 153 -19.91 -11.08 -18.55
N MET A 154 -19.37 -12.11 -17.91
CA MET A 154 -18.58 -12.01 -16.69
C MET A 154 -17.48 -10.95 -16.82
N TYR A 155 -17.18 -10.26 -15.71
CA TYR A 155 -16.08 -9.29 -15.63
C TYR A 155 -14.92 -9.86 -14.85
N VAL A 156 -13.71 -9.71 -15.40
CA VAL A 156 -12.44 -9.97 -14.70
C VAL A 156 -11.71 -8.65 -14.60
N LEU A 157 -11.42 -8.20 -13.38
CA LEU A 157 -10.67 -6.96 -13.14
C LEU A 157 -9.22 -7.29 -12.79
N ILE A 158 -8.29 -6.78 -13.59
CA ILE A 158 -6.85 -6.83 -13.35
C ILE A 158 -6.41 -5.46 -12.84
N ILE A 159 -5.73 -5.44 -11.69
CA ILE A 159 -5.18 -4.21 -11.11
C ILE A 159 -3.75 -4.02 -11.59
N ASP A 160 -3.48 -2.90 -12.25
CA ASP A 160 -2.12 -2.49 -12.59
C ASP A 160 -1.48 -1.73 -11.44
N GLN A 161 -0.15 -1.69 -11.41
CA GLN A 161 0.62 -1.03 -10.36
C GLN A 161 1.77 -0.22 -10.96
N VAL A 162 2.19 0.84 -10.29
CA VAL A 162 3.29 1.70 -10.76
C VAL A 162 4.55 0.87 -10.98
N ALA A 163 5.15 0.98 -12.16
CA ALA A 163 6.36 0.25 -12.48
C ALA A 163 7.50 0.68 -11.54
N GLY A 164 8.19 -0.32 -10.96
CA GLY A 164 9.26 -0.07 -9.99
C GLY A 164 8.78 0.25 -8.57
N ASP A 165 7.49 0.06 -8.26
CA ASP A 165 7.03 0.06 -6.87
C ASP A 165 7.80 -0.99 -6.06
N ALA A 166 8.27 -0.59 -4.88
CA ALA A 166 9.07 -1.44 -4.01
C ALA A 166 8.31 -2.69 -3.55
N SER A 167 6.97 -2.65 -3.48
CA SER A 167 6.16 -3.81 -3.11
C SER A 167 6.24 -4.93 -4.14
N ILE A 168 6.52 -4.63 -5.40
CA ILE A 168 6.54 -5.61 -6.49
C ILE A 168 7.77 -6.49 -6.33
N GLN A 169 8.94 -5.87 -6.24
CA GLN A 169 10.19 -6.59 -5.97
C GLN A 169 10.18 -7.23 -4.58
N GLY A 170 9.64 -6.53 -3.56
CA GLY A 170 9.51 -7.05 -2.19
C GLY A 170 8.66 -8.32 -2.10
N ALA A 171 7.66 -8.47 -2.96
CA ALA A 171 6.85 -9.67 -3.06
C ALA A 171 7.45 -10.77 -3.97
N GLY A 172 8.67 -10.57 -4.51
CA GLY A 172 9.29 -11.49 -5.46
C GLY A 172 8.67 -11.47 -6.86
N ALA A 173 7.87 -10.43 -7.18
CA ALA A 173 7.27 -10.23 -8.48
C ALA A 173 8.12 -9.30 -9.36
N ASN A 174 7.83 -9.31 -10.66
CA ASN A 174 8.48 -8.49 -11.66
C ASN A 174 7.50 -8.18 -12.80
N LYS A 175 8.00 -7.57 -13.89
CA LYS A 175 7.19 -7.24 -15.07
C LYS A 175 6.51 -8.49 -15.65
N GLU A 176 7.23 -9.61 -15.69
CA GLU A 176 6.74 -10.88 -16.23
C GLU A 176 5.57 -11.42 -15.41
N SER A 177 5.51 -11.15 -14.10
CA SER A 177 4.37 -11.50 -13.25
C SER A 177 3.06 -10.83 -13.70
N PHE A 178 3.12 -9.58 -14.18
CA PHE A 178 1.94 -8.87 -14.69
C PHE A 178 1.45 -9.48 -16.02
N LEU A 179 2.37 -9.80 -16.92
CA LEU A 179 2.04 -10.49 -18.17
C LEU A 179 1.47 -11.90 -17.92
N ALA A 180 2.03 -12.62 -16.95
CA ALA A 180 1.51 -13.92 -16.52
C ALA A 180 0.10 -13.80 -15.93
N MET A 181 -0.17 -12.78 -15.11
CA MET A 181 -1.51 -12.50 -14.58
C MET A 181 -2.54 -12.27 -15.70
N LEU A 182 -2.21 -11.45 -16.71
CA LEU A 182 -3.09 -11.23 -17.87
C LEU A 182 -3.29 -12.49 -18.71
N THR A 183 -2.21 -13.23 -18.96
CA THR A 183 -2.27 -14.49 -19.72
C THR A 183 -3.14 -15.52 -19.00
N HIS A 184 -2.99 -15.63 -17.68
CA HIS A 184 -3.79 -16.51 -16.86
C HIS A 184 -5.28 -16.14 -16.93
N ALA A 185 -5.61 -14.85 -16.76
CA ALA A 185 -6.99 -14.36 -16.86
C ALA A 185 -7.64 -14.68 -18.21
N ARG A 186 -6.92 -14.46 -19.33
CA ARG A 186 -7.39 -14.83 -20.68
C ARG A 186 -7.62 -16.33 -20.85
N SER A 187 -6.73 -17.15 -20.28
CA SER A 187 -6.83 -18.61 -20.38
C SER A 187 -7.98 -19.21 -19.56
N GLN A 188 -8.22 -18.68 -18.37
CA GLN A 188 -9.23 -19.20 -17.44
C GLN A 188 -10.63 -18.66 -17.73
N TYR A 189 -10.71 -17.43 -18.25
CA TYR A 189 -11.97 -16.74 -18.50
C TYR A 189 -12.03 -16.24 -19.95
N PRO A 190 -12.02 -17.14 -20.95
CA PRO A 190 -11.92 -16.77 -22.37
C PRO A 190 -13.10 -15.92 -22.86
N ASP A 191 -14.28 -16.07 -22.25
CA ASP A 191 -15.49 -15.32 -22.62
C ASP A 191 -15.74 -14.08 -21.76
N ALA A 192 -14.90 -13.79 -20.76
CA ALA A 192 -15.10 -12.65 -19.88
C ALA A 192 -14.63 -11.33 -20.52
N ASN A 193 -15.24 -10.22 -20.10
CA ASN A 193 -14.64 -8.91 -20.35
C ASN A 193 -13.49 -8.71 -19.33
N ILE A 194 -12.27 -8.63 -19.84
CA ILE A 194 -11.08 -8.40 -19.01
C ILE A 194 -10.81 -6.89 -18.95
N TRP A 195 -10.95 -6.32 -17.77
CA TRP A 195 -10.74 -4.91 -17.48
C TRP A 195 -9.39 -4.72 -16.81
N ILE A 196 -8.56 -3.82 -17.34
CA ILE A 196 -7.33 -3.41 -16.65
C ILE A 196 -7.54 -2.04 -16.01
N LYS A 197 -7.40 -1.99 -14.68
CA LYS A 197 -7.44 -0.76 -13.91
C LYS A 197 -6.02 -0.22 -13.75
N ALA A 198 -5.72 0.86 -14.48
CA ALA A 198 -4.48 1.59 -14.34
C ALA A 198 -4.34 2.24 -12.94
N HIS A 199 -3.13 2.25 -12.41
CA HIS A 199 -2.82 2.96 -11.16
C HIS A 199 -2.92 4.49 -11.34
N PRO A 200 -3.52 5.24 -10.41
CA PRO A 200 -3.70 6.70 -10.57
C PRO A 200 -2.38 7.47 -10.56
N ALA A 201 -1.41 7.04 -9.73
CA ALA A 201 -0.19 7.79 -9.44
C ALA A 201 0.94 7.68 -10.49
N GLY A 202 0.82 6.85 -11.52
CA GLY A 202 1.95 6.60 -12.42
C GLY A 202 1.66 5.70 -13.62
N LYS A 203 2.71 5.43 -14.41
CA LYS A 203 2.67 4.40 -15.47
C LYS A 203 2.90 3.04 -14.82
N GLY A 204 2.05 2.06 -15.14
CA GLY A 204 2.25 0.69 -14.72
C GLY A 204 2.88 -0.18 -15.79
N TYR A 205 2.65 -1.49 -15.73
CA TYR A 205 3.26 -2.45 -16.64
C TYR A 205 2.43 -2.75 -17.88
N PHE A 206 1.14 -2.40 -17.87
CA PHE A 206 0.29 -2.56 -19.04
C PHE A 206 0.24 -1.29 -19.89
N SER A 207 0.20 -1.51 -21.20
CA SER A 207 -0.04 -0.52 -22.24
C SER A 207 -1.30 -0.85 -23.03
N GLN A 208 -1.75 0.08 -23.86
CA GLN A 208 -2.87 -0.19 -24.78
C GLN A 208 -2.56 -1.33 -25.76
N ASN A 209 -1.28 -1.57 -26.06
CA ASN A 209 -0.87 -2.64 -26.99
C ASN A 209 -0.90 -4.03 -26.37
N ASP A 210 -0.87 -4.15 -25.04
CA ASP A 210 -0.99 -5.44 -24.34
C ASP A 210 -2.44 -5.96 -24.34
N ILE A 211 -3.37 -5.08 -24.71
CA ILE A 211 -4.82 -5.29 -24.66
C ILE A 211 -5.40 -5.14 -26.06
N GLU A 212 -5.26 -6.17 -26.89
CA GLU A 212 -6.22 -6.38 -27.98
C GLU A 212 -7.59 -6.59 -27.31
N GLN A 213 -8.47 -5.60 -27.42
CA GLN A 213 -9.88 -5.53 -27.01
C GLN A 213 -10.34 -6.50 -25.87
N PRO A 214 -10.92 -6.03 -24.73
CA PRO A 214 -11.59 -4.74 -24.65
C PRO A 214 -11.43 -3.97 -23.32
N PHE A 215 -11.58 -2.65 -23.41
CA PHE A 215 -11.89 -1.71 -22.33
C PHE A 215 -10.85 -1.47 -21.21
N THR A 216 -10.02 -0.44 -21.41
CA THR A 216 -9.23 0.20 -20.34
C THR A 216 -10.09 1.15 -19.52
N LEU A 217 -10.08 1.05 -18.18
CA LEU A 217 -10.68 2.07 -17.32
C LEU A 217 -9.74 3.27 -17.17
N PRO A 218 -10.20 4.51 -17.39
CA PRO A 218 -9.36 5.69 -17.22
C PRO A 218 -8.86 5.79 -15.77
N ARG A 219 -7.72 6.47 -15.57
CA ARG A 219 -7.07 6.58 -14.25
C ARG A 219 -8.02 7.08 -13.14
N ASN A 220 -8.97 7.94 -13.51
CA ASN A 220 -9.92 8.58 -12.61
C ASN A 220 -11.17 7.73 -12.30
N ALA A 221 -11.35 6.59 -12.97
CA ALA A 221 -12.45 5.66 -12.70
C ALA A 221 -12.10 4.78 -11.49
N ILE A 222 -11.79 5.37 -10.33
CA ILE A 222 -11.53 4.64 -9.08
C ILE A 222 -12.82 3.91 -8.68
N PRO A 223 -12.88 2.57 -8.67
CA PRO A 223 -14.01 1.87 -8.09
C PRO A 223 -13.68 1.55 -6.63
N SER A 224 -14.52 2.03 -5.70
CA SER A 224 -14.69 1.40 -4.38
C SER A 224 -15.62 0.17 -4.47
N TYR A 225 -15.87 -0.36 -5.66
CA TYR A 225 -16.90 -1.37 -5.91
C TYR A 225 -16.49 -2.34 -7.02
N CYS A 226 -16.14 -3.57 -6.62
CA CYS A 226 -16.26 -4.79 -7.41
C CYS A 226 -16.38 -5.99 -6.46
N LEU A 227 -17.17 -5.86 -5.37
CA LEU A 227 -17.64 -7.00 -4.58
C LEU A 227 -19.06 -6.65 -4.09
N SER A 228 -20.00 -7.58 -4.28
CA SER A 228 -21.44 -7.56 -3.91
C SER A 228 -22.45 -6.99 -4.91
N ARG A 229 -22.87 -7.81 -5.87
CA ARG A 229 -24.20 -8.45 -5.75
C ARG A 229 -24.05 -9.93 -6.03
#